data_AF-A0A090WT17-F1
#
_entry.id   AF-A0A090WT17-F1
#
_cell.length_a   1.000
_cell.length_b   1.000
_cell.length_c   1.000
_cell.angle_alpha   90.00
_cell.angle_beta   90.00
_cell.angle_gamma   90.00
#
_symmetry.space_group_name_H-M   'P 1'
#
loop_
_entity.id
_entity.type
_entity.pdbx_description
1 polymer ?
#
loop_
_entity_poly.entity_id
_entity_poly.type
_entity_poly.pdbx_seq_one_letter_code
_entity_poly.pdbx_strand_id
1 'polypeptide(L)'
;MKLQILGAFFVTLLMVNCGKKKSEVAVEASFDVDAQLAYCVEQTSKALKLVPAEGNIPRNIAPDSKEWRYVDYKDWTSGFWPGELWYLYEFNNEKEWEVSADKFTEYLRPLSVTPALDHDLGFQVYNSFGNGYRLTKNPDYKDVILKTADTLATLFNPNVGTILSWPRDVPNMEWPQHNTIMDNMINLELLFWASKNGG
;
A
#
# COMPACT_ATOMS: atom_id res chain seq x y z
N MET A 1 27.11 -69.86 -60.43
CA MET A 1 28.42 -69.16 -60.42
C MET A 1 28.21 -67.80 -61.08
N LYS A 2 28.40 -66.70 -60.32
CA LYS A 2 28.60 -65.25 -60.69
C LYS A 2 27.84 -64.70 -61.93
N LEU A 3 27.13 -63.57 -61.88
CA LEU A 3 27.68 -62.19 -61.88
C LEU A 3 26.45 -61.23 -61.83
N GLN A 4 26.24 -60.40 -60.81
CA GLN A 4 26.69 -59.00 -60.66
C GLN A 4 25.91 -57.95 -61.51
N ILE A 5 25.47 -56.88 -60.82
CA ILE A 5 25.50 -55.44 -61.21
C ILE A 5 24.17 -54.68 -61.46
N LEU A 6 24.07 -53.55 -60.72
CA LEU A 6 23.35 -52.27 -60.93
C LEU A 6 21.82 -52.34 -61.10
N GLY A 7 20.98 -51.63 -60.36
CA GLY A 7 21.14 -50.27 -59.84
C GLY A 7 20.08 -49.39 -60.52
N ALA A 8 18.98 -49.07 -59.83
CA ALA A 8 18.12 -47.94 -60.16
C ALA A 8 17.28 -47.55 -58.95
N PHE A 9 17.50 -46.31 -58.52
CA PHE A 9 16.74 -45.55 -57.54
C PHE A 9 15.23 -45.57 -57.85
N PHE A 10 14.41 -45.85 -56.84
CA PHE A 10 13.07 -45.26 -56.78
C PHE A 10 12.84 -44.73 -55.36
N VAL A 11 12.88 -43.41 -55.25
CA VAL A 11 12.54 -42.66 -54.04
C VAL A 11 11.03 -42.69 -53.90
N THR A 12 10.51 -43.45 -52.94
CA THR A 12 9.10 -43.38 -52.56
C THR A 12 8.95 -42.46 -51.37
N LEU A 13 8.36 -41.30 -51.65
CA LEU A 13 8.04 -40.22 -50.72
C LEU A 13 7.09 -40.72 -49.62
N LEU A 14 7.62 -40.90 -48.39
CA LEU A 14 6.80 -41.12 -47.19
C LEU A 14 6.17 -39.78 -46.78
N MET A 15 4.88 -39.63 -47.03
CA MET A 15 4.10 -38.52 -46.45
C MET A 15 3.99 -38.71 -44.94
N VAL A 16 4.85 -38.02 -44.19
CA VAL A 16 4.70 -37.83 -42.75
C VAL A 16 3.52 -36.86 -42.54
N ASN A 17 2.36 -37.42 -42.21
CA ASN A 17 1.22 -36.64 -41.71
C ASN A 17 1.59 -36.10 -40.32
N CYS A 18 2.22 -34.93 -40.29
CA CYS A 18 2.49 -34.18 -39.08
C CYS A 18 1.15 -33.57 -38.61
N GLY A 19 0.35 -34.38 -37.92
CA GLY A 19 -0.79 -33.89 -37.16
C GLY A 19 -0.27 -32.88 -36.15
N LYS A 20 -0.44 -31.59 -36.46
CA LYS A 20 -0.27 -30.50 -35.49
C LYS A 20 -1.23 -30.80 -34.34
N LYS A 21 -0.74 -31.39 -33.26
CA LYS A 21 -1.33 -31.17 -31.95
C LYS A 21 -1.34 -29.66 -31.78
N LYS A 22 -2.52 -29.05 -31.94
CA LYS A 22 -2.77 -27.76 -31.30
C LYS A 22 -2.49 -28.03 -29.83
N SER A 23 -1.34 -27.57 -29.34
CA SER A 23 -1.22 -27.25 -27.94
C SER A 23 -2.35 -26.24 -27.73
N GLU A 24 -3.41 -26.65 -27.04
CA GLU A 24 -4.22 -25.69 -26.31
C GLU A 24 -3.21 -24.96 -25.44
N VAL A 25 -2.84 -23.76 -25.87
CA VAL A 25 -2.24 -22.77 -24.99
C VAL A 25 -3.32 -22.61 -23.93
N ALA A 26 -3.09 -23.18 -22.75
CA ALA A 26 -3.93 -22.91 -21.60
C ALA A 26 -4.02 -21.39 -21.52
N VAL A 27 -5.21 -20.86 -21.75
CA VAL A 27 -5.52 -19.48 -21.45
C VAL A 27 -5.19 -19.37 -19.97
N GLU A 28 -4.12 -18.65 -19.62
CA GLU A 28 -3.86 -18.25 -18.23
C GLU A 28 -5.21 -17.78 -17.68
N ALA A 29 -5.68 -18.42 -16.60
CA ALA A 29 -6.93 -18.01 -15.97
C ALA A 29 -6.87 -16.49 -15.77
N SER A 30 -7.75 -15.76 -16.45
CA SER A 30 -7.78 -14.31 -16.35
C SER A 30 -7.91 -13.93 -14.89
N PHE A 31 -7.06 -13.03 -14.40
CA PHE A 31 -7.08 -12.56 -13.02
C PHE A 31 -8.47 -11.99 -12.70
N ASP A 32 -9.19 -12.66 -11.80
CA ASP A 32 -10.53 -12.25 -11.37
C ASP A 32 -10.39 -11.20 -10.25
N VAL A 33 -10.49 -9.93 -10.65
CA VAL A 33 -10.38 -8.77 -9.76
C VAL A 33 -11.49 -8.78 -8.70
N ASP A 34 -12.72 -9.13 -9.08
CA ASP A 34 -13.87 -9.12 -8.18
C ASP A 34 -13.72 -10.20 -7.09
N ALA A 35 -13.23 -11.37 -7.46
CA ALA A 35 -12.89 -12.42 -6.49
C ALA A 35 -11.79 -11.98 -5.52
N GLN A 36 -10.79 -11.21 -5.96
CA GLN A 36 -9.74 -10.70 -5.06
C GLN A 36 -10.28 -9.62 -4.11
N LEU A 37 -11.15 -8.72 -4.58
CA LEU A 37 -11.75 -7.69 -3.73
C LEU A 37 -12.71 -8.32 -2.70
N ALA A 38 -13.48 -9.33 -3.10
CA ALA A 38 -14.31 -10.10 -2.17
C ALA A 38 -13.46 -10.82 -1.10
N TYR A 39 -12.30 -11.37 -1.48
CA TYR A 39 -11.35 -11.94 -0.55
C TYR A 39 -10.82 -10.88 0.44
N CYS A 40 -10.45 -9.69 -0.04
CA CYS A 40 -10.04 -8.57 0.82
C CYS A 40 -11.12 -8.23 1.84
N VAL A 41 -12.38 -8.04 1.43
CA VAL A 41 -13.51 -7.79 2.33
C VAL A 41 -13.59 -8.87 3.42
N GLU A 42 -13.54 -10.15 3.04
CA GLU A 42 -13.63 -11.26 3.99
C GLU A 42 -12.47 -11.24 5.02
N GLN A 43 -11.23 -11.02 4.57
CA GLN A 43 -10.07 -10.99 5.46
C GLN A 43 -10.09 -9.77 6.38
N THR A 44 -10.44 -8.60 5.86
CA THR A 44 -10.51 -7.37 6.65
C THR A 44 -11.65 -7.45 7.68
N SER A 45 -12.80 -8.07 7.35
CA SER A 45 -13.86 -8.35 8.33
C SER A 45 -13.40 -9.29 9.44
N LYS A 46 -12.56 -10.30 9.13
CA LYS A 46 -11.98 -11.19 10.15
C LYS A 46 -10.98 -10.44 11.04
N ALA A 47 -10.10 -9.64 10.44
CA ALA A 47 -9.13 -8.84 11.17
C ALA A 47 -9.83 -7.83 12.09
N LEU A 48 -10.83 -7.09 11.59
CA LEU A 48 -11.57 -6.09 12.35
C LEU A 48 -12.23 -6.65 13.61
N LYS A 49 -12.69 -7.91 13.60
CA LYS A 49 -13.24 -8.60 14.78
C LYS A 49 -12.20 -8.89 15.87
N LEU A 50 -10.92 -8.97 15.51
CA LEU A 50 -9.81 -9.22 16.43
C LEU A 50 -9.19 -7.91 16.95
N VAL A 51 -9.27 -6.83 16.18
CA VAL A 51 -8.71 -5.52 16.57
C VAL A 51 -9.44 -5.01 17.84
N PRO A 52 -8.71 -4.67 18.91
CA PRO A 52 -9.31 -4.12 20.12
C PRO A 52 -10.10 -2.84 19.84
N ALA A 53 -11.12 -2.59 20.65
CA ALA A 53 -12.01 -1.45 20.45
C ALA A 53 -11.30 -0.09 20.55
N GLU A 54 -10.22 0.03 21.31
CA GLU A 54 -9.53 1.31 21.51
C GLU A 54 -8.01 1.14 21.52
N GLY A 55 -7.31 2.19 21.11
CA GLY A 55 -5.88 2.37 21.34
C GLY A 55 -4.94 1.56 20.45
N ASN A 56 -5.45 0.69 19.58
CA ASN A 56 -4.67 -0.33 18.89
C ASN A 56 -4.94 -0.38 17.39
N ILE A 57 -3.88 -0.39 16.59
CA ILE A 57 -3.91 -0.51 15.12
C ILE A 57 -3.14 -1.77 14.73
N PRO A 58 -3.71 -2.68 13.92
CA PRO A 58 -2.99 -3.87 13.47
C PRO A 58 -1.83 -3.47 12.57
N ARG A 59 -0.62 -3.97 12.86
CA ARG A 59 0.60 -3.69 12.07
C ARG A 59 1.05 -4.89 11.26
N ASN A 60 1.29 -6.02 11.93
CA ASN A 60 1.78 -7.24 11.29
C ASN A 60 1.49 -8.47 12.14
N ILE A 61 1.56 -9.65 11.53
CA ILE A 61 1.66 -10.94 12.24
C ILE A 61 3.12 -11.39 12.11
N ALA A 62 3.73 -11.82 13.21
CA ALA A 62 5.10 -12.34 13.18
C ALA A 62 5.15 -13.71 12.47
N PRO A 63 6.27 -14.11 11.83
CA PRO A 63 6.36 -15.38 11.08
C PRO A 63 5.97 -16.64 11.88
N ASP A 64 6.15 -16.61 13.19
CA ASP A 64 5.87 -17.68 14.14
C ASP A 64 4.57 -17.46 14.96
N SER A 65 3.76 -16.49 14.57
CA SER A 65 2.52 -16.11 15.26
C SER A 65 1.29 -16.25 14.37
N LYS A 66 0.11 -16.32 15.00
CA LYS A 66 -1.20 -16.13 14.36
C LYS A 66 -1.93 -14.88 14.88
N GLU A 67 -1.33 -14.20 15.83
CA GLU A 67 -1.88 -13.03 16.49
C GLU A 67 -1.33 -11.74 15.89
N TRP A 68 -2.20 -10.75 15.76
CA TRP A 68 -1.81 -9.41 15.37
C TRP A 68 -0.91 -8.77 16.42
N ARG A 69 0.21 -8.22 15.96
CA ARG A 69 0.91 -7.17 16.69
C ARG A 69 0.18 -5.85 16.44
N TYR A 70 -0.13 -5.18 17.53
CA TYR A 70 -0.74 -3.85 17.51
C TYR A 70 0.27 -2.74 17.78
N VAL A 71 -0.05 -1.55 17.31
CA VAL A 71 0.69 -0.32 17.55
C VAL A 71 -0.26 0.82 17.92
N ASP A 72 0.28 1.89 18.51
CA ASP A 72 -0.48 3.11 18.76
C ASP A 72 -0.48 4.03 17.52
N TYR A 73 -1.12 5.20 17.63
CA TYR A 73 -1.23 6.15 16.54
C TYR A 73 0.11 6.75 16.06
N LYS A 74 1.19 6.66 16.85
CA LYS A 74 2.48 7.27 16.55
C LYS A 74 3.36 6.44 15.62
N ASP A 75 3.05 5.15 15.46
CA ASP A 75 3.81 4.29 14.56
C ASP A 75 3.62 4.75 13.11
N TRP A 76 4.69 4.75 12.31
CA TRP A 76 4.65 5.19 10.90
C TRP A 76 3.62 4.41 10.07
N THR A 77 3.25 3.18 10.49
CA THR A 77 2.23 2.38 9.81
C THR A 77 0.79 2.69 10.22
N SER A 78 0.56 3.60 11.17
CA SER A 78 -0.75 3.79 11.80
C SER A 78 -1.85 4.21 10.82
N GLY A 79 -1.50 4.88 9.71
CA GLY A 79 -2.46 5.32 8.70
C GLY A 79 -2.90 4.26 7.70
N PHE A 80 -2.21 3.11 7.62
CA PHE A 80 -2.53 2.08 6.62
C PHE A 80 -3.85 1.37 6.91
N TRP A 81 -4.11 1.03 8.18
CA TRP A 81 -5.35 0.36 8.56
C TRP A 81 -6.61 1.21 8.27
N PRO A 82 -6.74 2.47 8.76
CA PRO A 82 -7.88 3.30 8.35
C PRO A 82 -7.92 3.55 6.84
N GLY A 83 -6.78 3.65 6.14
CA GLY A 83 -6.74 3.77 4.68
C GLY A 83 -7.34 2.57 3.96
N GLU A 84 -7.03 1.35 4.40
CA GLU A 84 -7.63 0.11 3.89
C GLU A 84 -9.14 0.09 4.09
N LEU A 85 -9.62 0.46 5.28
CA LEU A 85 -11.06 0.53 5.57
C LEU A 85 -11.77 1.58 4.70
N TRP A 86 -11.14 2.72 4.43
CA TRP A 86 -11.67 3.69 3.47
C TRP A 86 -11.76 3.15 2.05
N TYR A 87 -10.77 2.35 1.60
CA TYR A 87 -10.84 1.70 0.29
C TYR A 87 -11.95 0.64 0.22
N LEU A 88 -12.21 -0.10 1.30
CA LEU A 88 -13.36 -1.01 1.33
C LEU A 88 -14.69 -0.26 1.27
N TYR A 89 -14.80 0.86 1.99
CA TYR A 89 -15.97 1.74 1.87
C TYR A 89 -16.13 2.26 0.44
N GLU A 90 -15.05 2.69 -0.22
CA GLU A 90 -15.09 3.11 -1.63
C GLU A 90 -15.51 1.97 -2.57
N PHE A 91 -15.09 0.74 -2.29
CA PHE A 91 -15.38 -0.43 -3.11
C PHE A 91 -16.86 -0.83 -3.07
N ASN A 92 -17.45 -0.98 -1.88
CA ASN A 92 -18.80 -1.54 -1.73
C ASN A 92 -19.84 -0.60 -1.09
N ASN A 93 -19.42 0.59 -0.64
CA ASN A 93 -20.26 1.61 -0.01
C ASN A 93 -21.04 1.13 1.22
N GLU A 94 -20.57 0.09 1.92
CA GLU A 94 -21.20 -0.38 3.15
C GLU A 94 -20.81 0.52 4.34
N LYS A 95 -21.82 0.98 5.06
CA LYS A 95 -21.67 1.97 6.14
C LYS A 95 -20.77 1.49 7.29
N GLU A 96 -20.66 0.17 7.50
CA GLU A 96 -19.79 -0.39 8.54
C GLU A 96 -18.31 -0.07 8.31
N TRP A 97 -17.87 -0.01 7.04
CA TRP A 97 -16.51 0.36 6.67
C TRP A 97 -16.26 1.83 6.92
N GLU A 98 -17.19 2.71 6.55
CA GLU A 98 -17.08 4.15 6.84
C GLU A 98 -16.97 4.42 8.35
N VAL A 99 -17.83 3.79 9.16
CA VAL A 99 -17.83 3.96 10.62
C VAL A 99 -16.51 3.47 11.24
N SER A 100 -16.01 2.32 10.77
CA SER A 100 -14.75 1.78 11.26
C SER A 100 -13.57 2.63 10.80
N ALA A 101 -13.56 3.08 9.54
CA ALA A 101 -12.52 3.92 8.97
C ALA A 101 -12.44 5.28 9.66
N ASP A 102 -13.58 5.95 9.88
CA ASP A 102 -13.68 7.21 10.63
C ASP A 102 -13.11 7.05 12.03
N LYS A 103 -13.54 6.02 12.77
CA LYS A 103 -13.05 5.75 14.13
C LYS A 103 -11.52 5.63 14.20
N PHE A 104 -10.91 4.82 13.33
CA PHE A 104 -9.46 4.65 13.33
C PHE A 104 -8.74 5.88 12.77
N THR A 105 -9.33 6.61 11.83
CA THR A 105 -8.81 7.89 11.33
C THR A 105 -8.75 8.91 12.46
N GLU A 106 -9.83 9.08 13.22
CA GLU A 106 -9.89 10.02 14.34
C GLU A 106 -8.87 9.70 15.44
N TYR A 107 -8.53 8.43 15.66
CA TYR A 107 -7.49 8.04 16.60
C TYR A 107 -6.11 8.63 16.25
N LEU A 108 -5.86 8.94 14.97
CA LEU A 108 -4.61 9.56 14.50
C LEU A 108 -4.59 11.09 14.61
N ARG A 109 -5.71 11.74 14.97
CA ARG A 109 -5.83 13.21 15.06
C ARG A 109 -4.68 13.90 15.82
N PRO A 110 -4.14 13.36 16.94
CA PRO A 110 -3.05 14.01 17.66
C PRO A 110 -1.83 14.33 16.79
N LEU A 111 -1.55 13.54 15.75
CA LEU A 111 -0.42 13.76 14.84
C LEU A 111 -0.44 15.12 14.13
N SER A 112 -1.62 15.75 14.01
CA SER A 112 -1.77 17.06 13.34
C SER A 112 -1.33 18.25 14.18
N VAL A 113 -1.13 18.07 15.48
CA VAL A 113 -0.82 19.16 16.42
C VAL A 113 0.34 18.85 17.35
N THR A 114 0.91 17.64 17.28
CA THR A 114 2.15 17.30 17.97
C THR A 114 3.36 17.53 17.06
N PRO A 115 4.52 17.93 17.60
CA PRO A 115 5.75 17.99 16.81
C PRO A 115 6.00 16.67 16.06
N ALA A 116 6.46 16.77 14.82
CA ALA A 116 6.74 15.60 13.99
C ALA A 116 7.74 14.67 14.70
N LEU A 117 7.41 13.38 14.78
CA LEU A 117 8.30 12.35 15.32
C LEU A 117 9.22 11.77 14.23
N ASP A 118 8.75 11.85 12.99
CA ASP A 118 9.39 11.44 11.75
C ASP A 118 8.67 12.11 10.57
N HIS A 119 9.14 11.85 9.36
CA HIS A 119 8.57 12.36 8.12
C HIS A 119 7.33 11.60 7.63
N ASP A 120 6.89 10.53 8.31
CA ASP A 120 5.88 9.58 7.83
C ASP A 120 4.43 10.08 8.01
N LEU A 121 4.26 11.38 8.27
CA LEU A 121 2.96 12.03 8.43
C LEU A 121 2.07 11.92 7.18
N GLY A 122 2.64 11.74 5.99
CA GLY A 122 1.87 11.43 4.78
C GLY A 122 1.26 10.03 4.84
N PHE A 123 2.04 9.01 5.20
CA PHE A 123 1.53 7.65 5.42
C PHE A 123 0.49 7.61 6.53
N GLN A 124 0.72 8.33 7.62
CA GLN A 124 -0.16 8.30 8.78
C GLN A 124 -1.45 9.08 8.53
N VAL A 125 -1.35 10.36 8.17
CA VAL A 125 -2.52 11.27 8.10
C VAL A 125 -3.13 11.34 6.72
N TYR A 126 -2.33 11.45 5.66
CA TYR A 126 -2.89 11.62 4.33
C TYR A 126 -3.54 10.32 3.81
N ASN A 127 -3.01 9.16 4.17
CA ASN A 127 -3.67 7.88 3.87
C ASN A 127 -4.97 7.65 4.69
N SER A 128 -5.11 8.27 5.86
CA SER A 128 -6.31 8.16 6.71
C SER A 128 -7.28 9.32 6.43
N PHE A 129 -7.03 10.50 7.00
CA PHE A 129 -7.83 11.71 6.83
C PHE A 129 -7.94 12.14 5.36
N GLY A 130 -6.88 11.97 4.55
CA GLY A 130 -6.94 12.32 3.12
C GLY A 130 -7.95 11.47 2.35
N ASN A 131 -7.95 10.15 2.55
CA ASN A 131 -8.97 9.27 1.99
C ASN A 131 -10.37 9.56 2.54
N GLY A 132 -10.48 9.76 3.86
CA GLY A 132 -11.74 10.16 4.49
C GLY A 132 -12.31 11.45 3.88
N TYR A 133 -11.47 12.48 3.67
CA TYR A 133 -11.89 13.76 3.08
C TYR A 133 -12.26 13.58 1.62
N ARG A 134 -11.48 12.80 0.87
CA ARG A 134 -11.74 12.51 -0.54
C ARG A 134 -13.13 11.92 -0.75
N LEU A 135 -13.54 10.99 0.11
CA LEU A 135 -14.80 10.25 0.01
C LEU A 135 -15.99 10.98 0.65
N THR A 136 -15.81 11.61 1.80
CA THR A 136 -16.93 12.20 2.58
C THR A 136 -17.07 13.71 2.44
N LYS A 137 -16.02 14.40 1.97
CA LYS A 137 -15.89 15.87 1.98
C LYS A 137 -16.04 16.50 3.38
N ASN A 138 -15.78 15.77 4.45
CA ASN A 138 -15.83 16.29 5.82
C ASN A 138 -14.82 17.44 6.01
N PRO A 139 -15.25 18.70 6.22
CA PRO A 139 -14.33 19.83 6.37
C PRO A 139 -13.38 19.69 7.56
N ASP A 140 -13.78 19.00 8.63
CA ASP A 140 -12.94 18.79 9.80
C ASP A 140 -11.68 17.97 9.46
N TYR A 141 -11.80 17.03 8.51
CA TYR A 141 -10.65 16.27 8.03
C TYR A 141 -9.70 17.13 7.20
N LYS A 142 -10.23 18.04 6.38
CA LYS A 142 -9.41 18.99 5.62
C LYS A 142 -8.56 19.84 6.58
N ASP A 143 -9.13 20.32 7.67
CA ASP A 143 -8.40 21.08 8.67
C ASP A 143 -7.28 20.27 9.34
N VAL A 144 -7.51 18.98 9.60
CA VAL A 144 -6.46 18.07 10.12
C VAL A 144 -5.34 17.91 9.10
N ILE A 145 -5.67 17.66 7.83
CA ILE A 145 -4.66 17.47 6.76
C ILE A 145 -3.77 18.71 6.63
N LEU A 146 -4.36 19.91 6.62
CA LEU A 146 -3.59 21.16 6.51
C LEU A 146 -2.66 21.37 7.72
N LYS A 147 -3.14 21.15 8.95
CA LYS A 147 -2.30 21.25 10.16
C LYS A 147 -1.17 20.22 10.18
N THR A 148 -1.41 19.02 9.66
CA THR A 148 -0.36 18.02 9.51
C THR A 148 0.66 18.42 8.45
N ALA A 149 0.23 19.06 7.36
CA ALA A 149 1.14 19.59 6.36
C ALA A 149 2.06 20.67 6.94
N ASP A 150 1.53 21.58 7.77
CA ASP A 150 2.34 22.55 8.52
C ASP A 150 3.37 21.84 9.41
N THR A 151 2.95 20.78 10.11
CA THR A 151 3.81 19.98 10.99
C THR A 151 4.93 19.30 10.20
N LEU A 152 4.62 18.66 9.06
CA LEU A 152 5.62 18.02 8.18
C LEU A 152 6.59 19.04 7.58
N ALA A 153 6.09 20.23 7.19
CA ALA A 153 6.92 21.29 6.62
C ALA A 153 8.02 21.78 7.58
N THR A 154 7.84 21.65 8.90
CA THR A 154 8.88 21.99 9.89
C THR A 154 10.16 21.17 9.76
N LEU A 155 10.09 20.00 9.12
CA LEU A 155 11.22 19.12 8.88
C LEU A 155 12.03 19.52 7.63
N PHE A 156 11.58 20.49 6.83
CA PHE A 156 12.31 20.94 5.66
C PHE A 156 13.54 21.77 6.05
N ASN A 157 14.71 21.40 5.50
CA ASN A 157 15.94 22.15 5.69
C ASN A 157 16.29 22.92 4.40
N PRO A 158 16.25 24.27 4.40
CA PRO A 158 16.50 25.06 3.20
C PRO A 158 17.94 25.01 2.70
N ASN A 159 18.91 24.67 3.56
CA ASN A 159 20.32 24.55 3.15
C ASN A 159 20.60 23.24 2.39
N VAL A 160 19.84 22.18 2.71
CA VAL A 160 19.98 20.87 2.08
C VAL A 160 18.98 20.71 0.93
N GLY A 161 17.81 21.34 1.04
CA GLY A 161 16.72 21.23 0.06
C GLY A 161 15.87 19.97 0.22
N THR A 162 15.91 19.33 1.39
CA THR A 162 15.16 18.09 1.66
C THR A 162 14.49 18.09 3.04
N ILE A 163 13.52 17.20 3.21
CA ILE A 163 12.86 16.92 4.48
C ILE A 163 13.71 15.98 5.33
N LEU A 164 13.87 16.30 6.61
CA LEU A 164 14.54 15.48 7.60
C LEU A 164 13.67 14.26 7.94
N SER A 165 14.24 13.05 7.86
CA SER A 165 13.48 11.82 8.05
C SER A 165 13.11 11.58 9.50
N TRP A 166 14.04 11.84 10.42
CA TRP A 166 13.85 11.67 11.86
C TRP A 166 14.47 12.86 12.60
N PRO A 167 13.68 13.71 13.29
CA PRO A 167 14.16 14.80 14.13
C PRO A 167 14.67 14.30 15.50
N ARG A 168 15.45 13.21 15.49
CA ARG A 168 16.04 12.56 16.66
C ARG A 168 17.21 11.69 16.24
N ASP A 169 18.08 11.36 17.20
CA ASP A 169 19.17 10.42 16.95
C ASP A 169 18.61 9.04 16.54
N VAL A 170 19.23 8.49 15.49
CA VAL A 170 18.89 7.16 14.98
C VAL A 170 19.97 6.18 15.45
N PRO A 171 19.60 5.12 16.20
CA PRO A 171 20.57 4.12 16.65
C PRO A 171 21.34 3.50 15.48
N ASN A 172 22.64 3.28 15.66
CA ASN A 172 23.54 2.70 14.65
C ASN A 172 23.68 3.54 13.36
N MET A 173 23.40 4.84 13.43
CA MET A 173 23.58 5.78 12.34
C MET A 173 24.48 6.95 12.78
N GLU A 174 25.72 6.98 12.27
CA GLU A 174 26.72 8.03 12.55
C GLU A 174 26.64 9.22 11.56
N TRP A 175 25.49 9.39 10.87
CA TRP A 175 25.33 10.39 9.81
C TRP A 175 25.35 11.82 10.37
N PRO A 176 25.65 12.84 9.53
CA PRO A 176 25.37 14.23 9.90
C PRO A 176 23.90 14.40 10.31
N GLN A 177 23.62 15.40 11.15
CA GLN A 177 22.32 15.69 11.79
C GLN A 177 21.13 15.91 10.82
N HIS A 178 21.32 15.74 9.50
CA HIS A 178 20.26 15.81 8.50
C HIS A 178 20.28 14.61 7.56
N ASN A 179 19.26 13.76 7.63
CA ASN A 179 19.15 12.56 6.79
C ASN A 179 17.80 12.49 6.05
N THR A 180 17.83 12.07 4.79
CA THR A 180 16.63 11.92 3.94
C THR A 180 16.63 10.53 3.33
N ILE A 181 15.56 9.76 3.54
CA ILE A 181 15.38 8.44 2.94
C ILE A 181 14.36 8.49 1.79
N MET A 182 14.37 7.46 0.92
CA MET A 182 13.50 7.41 -0.26
C MET A 182 12.01 7.49 0.08
N ASP A 183 11.60 6.97 1.23
CA ASP A 183 10.19 6.96 1.69
C ASP A 183 9.63 8.38 1.90
N ASN A 184 10.50 9.40 2.01
CA ASN A 184 10.07 10.80 1.97
C ASN A 184 9.25 11.12 0.73
N MET A 185 9.55 10.49 -0.41
CA MET A 185 8.89 10.78 -1.68
C MET A 185 7.38 10.55 -1.63
N ILE A 186 6.92 9.52 -0.91
CA ILE A 186 5.49 9.23 -0.80
C ILE A 186 4.81 10.23 0.15
N ASN A 187 5.52 10.66 1.19
CA ASN A 187 5.03 11.65 2.14
C ASN A 187 4.86 13.05 1.52
N LEU A 188 5.49 13.34 0.37
CA LEU A 188 5.32 14.62 -0.34
C LEU A 188 3.91 14.81 -0.89
N GLU A 189 3.12 13.75 -1.09
CA GLU A 189 1.76 13.86 -1.59
C GLU A 189 0.89 14.74 -0.67
N LEU A 190 1.08 14.62 0.64
CA LEU A 190 0.43 15.48 1.64
C LEU A 190 0.70 16.97 1.37
N LEU A 191 1.97 17.33 1.15
CA LEU A 191 2.37 18.72 0.93
C LEU A 191 1.88 19.25 -0.42
N PHE A 192 1.95 18.43 -1.47
CA PHE A 192 1.41 18.79 -2.78
C PHE A 192 -0.10 18.99 -2.74
N TRP A 193 -0.83 18.17 -1.99
CA TRP A 193 -2.25 18.36 -1.80
C TRP A 193 -2.55 19.64 -1.02
N ALA A 194 -1.84 19.87 0.09
CA ALA A 194 -2.02 21.06 0.93
C ALA A 194 -1.81 22.34 0.11
N SER A 195 -0.74 22.40 -0.69
CA SER A 195 -0.40 23.55 -1.58
C SER A 195 -1.51 23.99 -2.53
N LYS A 196 -2.45 23.09 -2.84
CA LYS A 196 -3.57 23.31 -3.77
C LYS A 196 -4.89 23.58 -3.04
N ASN A 197 -4.93 23.42 -1.72
CA ASN A 197 -6.16 23.35 -0.94
C ASN A 197 -6.22 24.35 0.24
N GLY A 198 -5.31 25.32 0.28
CA GLY A 198 -5.30 26.38 1.30
C GLY A 198 -4.16 26.26 2.32
N GLY A 199 -3.19 25.38 2.05
CA GLY A 199 -1.83 25.45 2.60
C GLY A 199 -0.87 25.95 1.54
#